data_AF-A0A857JKJ8-F1
#
_entry.id   AF-A0A857JKJ8-F1
#
_cell.length_a   1.000
_cell.length_b   1.000
_cell.length_c   1.000
_cell.angle_alpha   90.00
_cell.angle_beta   90.00
_cell.angle_gamma   90.00
#
_symmetry.space_group_name_H-M   'P 1'
#
loop_
_entity.id
_entity.type
_entity.pdbx_description
1 polymer ?
#
loop_
_entity_poly.entity_id
_entity_poly.type
_entity_poly.pdbx_seq_one_letter_code
_entity_poly.pdbx_strand_id
1 'polypeptide(L)'
;MFTNLENTLRLTLLMLFTLLMSHSSYAVQPLEKLYTLPGYPYEPLVRRAERVAIAFKQEGNMVRCRTEISQHDTHWTGKPRLVGQEAFNEAPLRSCLNRSDAKKLLKKSYQ
;
A
#
# COMPACT_ATOMS: atom_id res chain seq x y z
N MET A 1 -46.79 -26.24 -24.74
CA MET A 1 -46.17 -25.83 -23.47
C MET A 1 -44.74 -26.39 -23.36
N PHE A 2 -43.90 -26.18 -24.38
CA PHE A 2 -42.50 -26.68 -24.41
C PHE A 2 -41.51 -25.54 -24.71
N THR A 3 -41.92 -24.54 -25.49
CA THR A 3 -41.14 -23.33 -25.83
C THR A 3 -40.76 -22.47 -24.62
N ASN A 4 -41.60 -22.42 -23.58
CA ASN A 4 -41.31 -21.67 -22.35
C ASN A 4 -40.22 -22.31 -21.49
N LEU A 5 -40.07 -23.64 -21.56
CA LEU A 5 -39.04 -24.38 -20.81
C LEU A 5 -37.65 -24.22 -21.45
N GLU A 6 -37.58 -24.25 -22.78
CA GLU A 6 -36.35 -23.96 -23.51
C GLU A 6 -35.92 -22.49 -23.34
N ASN A 7 -36.87 -21.55 -23.36
CA ASN A 7 -36.57 -20.14 -23.13
C ASN A 7 -36.13 -19.85 -21.69
N THR A 8 -36.70 -20.50 -20.68
CA THR A 8 -36.25 -20.37 -19.29
C THR A 8 -34.86 -20.97 -19.09
N LEU A 9 -34.57 -22.12 -19.70
CA LEU A 9 -33.23 -22.73 -19.68
C LEU A 9 -32.18 -21.85 -20.36
N ARG A 10 -32.53 -21.19 -21.47
CA ARG A 10 -31.65 -20.23 -22.14
C ARG A 10 -31.40 -18.98 -21.29
N LEU A 11 -32.43 -18.46 -20.62
CA LEU A 11 -32.31 -17.29 -19.75
C LEU A 11 -31.43 -17.58 -18.52
N THR A 12 -31.59 -18.75 -17.90
CA THR A 12 -30.78 -19.13 -16.74
C THR A 12 -29.31 -19.33 -17.11
N LEU A 13 -29.04 -19.91 -18.28
CA LEU A 13 -27.67 -20.06 -18.78
C LEU A 13 -27.00 -18.71 -19.08
N LEU A 14 -27.76 -17.76 -19.65
CA LEU A 14 -27.30 -16.38 -19.89
C LEU A 14 -26.99 -15.63 -18.59
N MET A 15 -27.83 -15.77 -17.56
CA MET A 15 -27.57 -15.15 -16.25
C MET A 15 -26.37 -15.77 -15.53
N LEU A 16 -26.16 -17.08 -15.66
CA LEU A 16 -24.99 -17.74 -15.10
C LEU A 16 -23.70 -17.28 -15.80
N PHE A 17 -23.76 -17.07 -17.12
CA PHE A 17 -22.64 -16.57 -17.90
C PHE A 17 -22.26 -15.14 -17.54
N THR A 18 -23.22 -14.24 -17.29
CA THR A 18 -22.92 -12.86 -16.88
C THR A 18 -22.34 -12.77 -15.46
N LEU A 19 -22.74 -13.66 -14.54
CA LEU A 19 -22.15 -13.72 -13.20
C LEU A 19 -20.66 -14.10 -13.23
N LEU A 20 -20.27 -15.03 -14.12
CA LEU A 20 -18.88 -15.48 -14.25
C LEU A 20 -17.94 -14.38 -14.77
N MET A 21 -18.45 -13.37 -15.48
CA MET A 21 -17.65 -12.26 -16.01
C MET A 21 -17.45 -11.10 -15.01
N SER A 22 -18.05 -11.19 -13.81
CA SER A 22 -17.90 -10.18 -12.76
C SER A 22 -16.59 -10.37 -12.00
N HIS A 23 -15.44 -10.23 -12.67
CA HIS A 23 -14.15 -10.16 -11.98
C HIS A 23 -13.90 -8.73 -11.55
N SER A 24 -13.97 -8.46 -10.24
CA SER A 24 -13.51 -7.19 -9.68
C SER A 24 -11.99 -7.10 -9.87
N SER A 25 -11.56 -6.24 -10.80
CA SER A 25 -10.15 -5.88 -10.89
C SER A 25 -9.81 -5.02 -9.67
N TYR A 26 -9.26 -5.64 -8.63
CA TYR A 26 -8.57 -4.89 -7.60
C TYR A 26 -7.37 -4.24 -8.28
N ALA A 27 -7.40 -2.91 -8.40
CA ALA A 27 -6.25 -2.14 -8.81
C ALA A 27 -5.14 -2.37 -7.78
N VAL A 28 -4.28 -3.36 -8.03
CA VAL A 28 -3.03 -3.55 -7.32
C VAL A 28 -2.20 -2.31 -7.65
N GLN A 29 -2.18 -1.34 -6.73
CA GLN A 29 -1.28 -0.21 -6.87
C GLN A 29 0.13 -0.80 -7.00
N PRO A 30 0.85 -0.51 -8.10
CA PRO A 30 2.20 -1.02 -8.27
C PRO A 30 2.99 -0.60 -7.04
N LEU A 31 3.58 -1.57 -6.35
CA LEU A 31 4.45 -1.32 -5.22
C LEU A 31 5.72 -0.66 -5.77
N GLU A 32 5.66 0.66 -5.95
CA GLU A 32 6.80 1.42 -6.42
C GLU A 32 7.88 1.35 -5.35
N LYS A 33 9.04 0.81 -5.73
CA LYS A 33 10.19 0.72 -4.83
C LYS A 33 10.78 2.12 -4.68
N LEU A 34 10.26 2.86 -3.72
CA LEU A 34 10.79 4.18 -3.36
C LEU A 34 12.15 3.99 -2.70
N TYR A 35 13.22 4.43 -3.37
CA TYR A 35 14.57 4.34 -2.84
C TYR A 35 14.72 5.21 -1.60
N THR A 36 15.28 4.63 -0.55
CA THR A 36 15.62 5.38 0.66
C THR A 36 17.03 5.91 0.52
N LEU A 37 17.20 7.22 0.68
CA LEU A 37 18.54 7.81 0.80
C LEU A 37 19.35 7.06 1.88
N PRO A 38 20.60 6.66 1.58
CA PRO A 38 21.43 5.88 2.47
C PRO A 38 21.74 6.63 3.77
N GLY A 39 21.89 5.89 4.87
CA GLY A 39 22.27 6.44 6.17
C GLY A 39 21.34 6.09 7.34
N TYR A 40 21.92 6.18 8.54
CA TYR A 40 21.24 5.91 9.82
C TYR A 40 20.18 6.98 10.14
N PRO A 41 19.00 6.61 10.67
CA PRO A 41 18.55 5.26 11.04
C PRO A 41 17.75 4.53 9.95
N TYR A 42 17.53 5.15 8.80
CA TYR A 42 16.55 4.70 7.80
C TYR A 42 17.01 3.45 7.04
N GLU A 43 18.25 3.45 6.58
CA GLU A 43 18.79 2.32 5.80
C GLU A 43 18.85 1.02 6.62
N PRO A 44 19.37 1.00 7.86
CA PRO A 44 19.31 -0.20 8.69
C PRO A 44 17.89 -0.65 9.01
N LEU A 45 16.94 0.31 9.16
CA LEU A 45 15.54 -0.02 9.40
C LEU A 45 14.92 -0.76 8.21
N VAL A 46 15.14 -0.26 6.99
CA VAL A 46 14.64 -0.88 5.75
C VAL A 46 15.25 -2.26 5.53
N ARG A 47 16.54 -2.44 5.88
CA ARG A 47 17.21 -3.74 5.73
C ARG A 47 16.70 -4.81 6.70
N ARG A 48 16.16 -4.42 7.85
CA ARG A 48 15.78 -5.35 8.94
C ARG A 48 14.28 -5.58 9.03
N ALA A 49 13.48 -4.58 8.69
CA ALA A 49 12.03 -4.71 8.61
C ALA A 49 11.64 -5.66 7.47
N GLU A 50 10.62 -6.48 7.71
CA GLU A 50 10.04 -7.34 6.67
C GLU A 50 9.35 -6.51 5.59
N ARG A 51 8.72 -5.41 6.01
CA ARG A 51 8.08 -4.46 5.10
C ARG A 51 8.22 -3.04 5.60
N VAL A 52 8.60 -2.14 4.69
CA VAL A 52 8.48 -0.69 4.86
C VAL A 52 7.67 -0.17 3.69
N ALA A 53 6.51 0.40 3.97
CA ALA A 53 5.61 0.97 2.98
C ALA A 53 5.29 2.43 3.33
N ILE A 54 4.99 3.22 2.30
CA ILE A 54 4.55 4.60 2.45
C ILE A 54 3.20 4.70 1.74
N ALA A 55 2.14 4.95 2.50
CA ALA A 55 0.85 5.30 1.93
C ALA A 55 0.82 6.82 1.73
N PHE A 56 0.58 7.28 0.51
CA PHE A 56 0.61 8.70 0.18
C PHE A 56 -0.52 9.12 -0.76
N LYS A 57 -0.87 10.41 -0.71
CA LYS A 57 -1.81 11.07 -1.59
C LYS A 57 -1.28 12.46 -1.92
N GLN A 58 -1.27 12.80 -3.21
CA GLN A 58 -0.91 14.14 -3.67
C GLN A 58 -2.05 15.12 -3.42
N GLU A 59 -1.69 16.31 -2.95
CA GLU A 59 -2.57 17.43 -2.62
C GLU A 59 -1.95 18.72 -3.12
N GLY A 60 -2.09 18.97 -4.43
CA GLY A 60 -1.44 20.08 -5.10
C GLY A 60 0.08 19.90 -5.13
N ASN A 61 0.80 20.84 -4.51
CA ASN A 61 2.26 20.82 -4.35
C ASN A 61 2.74 20.12 -3.08
N MET A 62 1.81 19.58 -2.28
CA MET A 62 2.08 18.83 -1.07
C MET A 62 1.73 17.36 -1.25
N VAL A 63 2.36 16.51 -0.46
CA VAL A 63 2.08 15.09 -0.36
C VAL A 63 1.68 14.79 1.07
N ARG A 64 0.46 14.27 1.27
CA ARG A 64 0.06 13.70 2.55
C ARG A 64 0.52 12.25 2.57
N CYS A 65 1.39 11.89 3.51
CA CYS A 65 1.92 10.54 3.60
C CYS A 65 1.94 10.00 5.03
N ARG A 66 1.92 8.67 5.16
CA ARG A 66 2.17 7.94 6.40
C ARG A 66 3.04 6.73 6.11
N THR A 67 3.87 6.35 7.06
CA THR A 67 4.76 5.18 6.94
C THR A 67 4.15 4.00 7.68
N GLU A 68 4.17 2.83 7.06
CA GLU A 68 3.69 1.56 7.61
C GLU A 68 4.85 0.57 7.63
N ILE A 69 5.13 -0.03 8.78
CA ILE A 69 6.27 -0.93 8.98
C ILE A 69 5.78 -2.21 9.63
N SER A 70 6.16 -3.34 9.04
CA SER A 70 5.89 -4.68 9.57
C SER A 70 7.19 -5.36 9.97
N GLN A 71 7.18 -5.99 11.14
CA GLN A 71 8.28 -6.80 11.67
C GLN A 71 7.67 -7.92 12.52
N HIS A 72 7.86 -9.18 12.12
CA HIS A 72 7.21 -10.34 12.73
C HIS A 72 5.70 -10.08 12.88
N ASP A 73 5.13 -10.34 14.06
CA ASP A 73 3.72 -10.10 14.36
C ASP A 73 3.40 -8.63 14.70
N THR A 74 4.36 -7.72 14.58
CA THR A 74 4.18 -6.30 14.91
C THR A 74 3.96 -5.47 13.65
N HIS A 75 2.84 -4.77 13.61
CA HIS A 75 2.55 -3.74 12.62
C HIS A 75 2.55 -2.36 13.28
N TRP A 76 3.33 -1.44 12.73
CA TRP A 76 3.36 -0.05 13.16
C TRP A 76 2.91 0.86 12.03
N THR A 77 1.97 1.75 12.35
CA THR A 77 1.49 2.80 11.44
C THR A 77 1.83 4.16 12.02
N GLY A 78 2.57 4.95 11.26
CA GLY A 78 2.93 6.31 11.61
C GLY A 78 1.77 7.29 11.49
N LYS A 79 1.89 8.41 12.19
CA LYS A 79 0.97 9.54 12.03
C LYS A 79 1.10 10.12 10.61
N PRO A 80 -0.01 10.49 9.96
CA PRO A 80 0.04 11.22 8.70
C PRO A 80 0.84 12.52 8.82
N ARG A 81 1.60 12.84 7.78
CA ARG A 81 2.42 14.05 7.66
C ARG A 81 2.12 14.69 6.31
N LEU A 82 2.18 16.01 6.27
CA LEU A 82 2.11 16.78 5.03
C LEU A 82 3.52 17.28 4.72
N VAL A 83 4.05 16.92 3.55
CA VAL A 83 5.41 17.26 3.13
C VAL A 83 5.38 17.85 1.72
N GLY A 84 6.37 18.66 1.36
CA GLY A 84 6.47 19.19 -0.01
C GLY A 84 6.73 18.07 -1.02
N GLN A 85 6.18 18.20 -2.23
CA GLN A 85 6.37 17.21 -3.30
C GLN A 85 7.85 16.96 -3.62
N GLU A 86 8.67 18.01 -3.67
CA GLU A 86 10.10 17.90 -3.93
C GLU A 86 10.82 17.08 -2.84
N ALA A 87 10.59 17.42 -1.56
CA ALA A 87 11.15 16.68 -0.43
C ALA A 87 10.65 15.22 -0.36
N PHE A 88 9.43 14.97 -0.81
CA PHE A 88 8.91 13.60 -0.94
C PHE A 88 9.63 12.83 -2.05
N ASN A 89 9.85 13.45 -3.21
CA ASN A 89 10.52 12.81 -4.35
C ASN A 89 12.00 12.52 -4.06
N GLU A 90 12.69 13.43 -3.38
CA GLU A 90 14.11 13.26 -3.03
C GLU A 90 14.30 12.22 -1.91
N ALA A 91 13.46 12.27 -0.88
CA ALA A 91 13.69 11.55 0.37
C ALA A 91 12.40 10.97 0.97
N PRO A 92 11.66 10.11 0.25
CA PRO A 92 10.27 9.76 0.59
C PRO A 92 10.11 9.22 2.01
N LEU A 93 10.93 8.23 2.40
CA LEU A 93 10.88 7.68 3.76
C LEU A 93 11.27 8.70 4.83
N ARG A 94 12.26 9.57 4.58
CA ARG A 94 12.71 10.57 5.58
C ARG A 94 11.66 11.65 5.79
N SER A 95 10.98 12.03 4.72
CA SER A 95 9.86 12.96 4.73
C SER A 95 8.67 12.38 5.50
N CYS A 96 8.35 11.10 5.28
CA CYS A 96 7.17 10.44 5.84
C CYS A 96 7.40 9.76 7.20
N LEU A 97 8.65 9.60 7.65
CA LEU A 97 9.02 9.02 8.94
C LEU A 97 10.07 9.92 9.64
N ASN A 98 9.69 10.50 10.77
CA ASN A 98 10.63 11.30 11.54
C ASN A 98 11.79 10.43 12.08
N ARG A 99 12.94 11.07 12.28
CA ARG A 99 14.17 10.39 12.70
C ARG A 99 14.03 9.68 14.05
N SER A 100 13.29 10.27 15.00
CA SER A 100 13.09 9.69 16.33
C SER A 100 12.30 8.39 16.28
N ASP A 101 11.23 8.32 15.48
CA ASP A 101 10.41 7.12 15.35
C ASP A 101 11.17 6.06 14.57
N ALA A 102 11.90 6.43 13.52
CA ALA A 102 12.79 5.51 12.82
C ALA A 102 13.82 4.86 13.76
N LYS A 103 14.43 5.63 14.68
CA LYS A 103 15.34 5.07 15.70
C LYS A 103 14.63 4.09 16.64
N LYS A 104 13.42 4.43 17.11
CA LYS A 104 12.64 3.55 17.99
C LYS A 104 12.27 2.24 17.31
N LEU A 105 11.82 2.32 16.06
CA LEU A 105 11.46 1.16 15.24
C LEU A 105 12.67 0.28 14.94
N LEU A 106 13.80 0.90 14.57
CA LEU A 106 15.06 0.19 14.37
C LEU A 106 15.51 -0.51 15.66
N LYS A 107 15.39 0.14 16.82
CA LYS A 107 15.70 -0.50 18.10
C LYS A 107 14.84 -1.75 18.33
N LYS A 108 13.53 -1.66 18.03
CA LYS A 108 12.59 -2.77 18.18
C LYS A 108 12.89 -3.94 17.24
N SER A 109 13.47 -3.73 16.07
CA SER A 109 13.81 -4.84 15.17
C SER A 109 14.99 -5.69 15.65
N TYR A 110 15.71 -5.29 16.71
CA TYR A 110 16.78 -6.11 17.32
C TYR A 110 16.27 -7.09 18.39
N GLN A 111 15.00 -6.98 18.78
CA GLN A 111 14.37 -7.83 19.79
C GLN A 111 13.63 -8.97 19.11
#